data_AF-A0A4Q4BNP1-F1
#
_entry.id   AF-A0A4Q4BNP1-F1
#
_cell.length_a   1.000
_cell.length_b   1.000
_cell.length_c   1.000
_cell.angle_alpha   90.00
_cell.angle_beta   90.00
_cell.angle_gamma   90.00
#
_symmetry.space_group_name_H-M   'P 1'
#
loop_
_entity.id
_entity.type
_entity.pdbx_description
1 polymer ?
#
loop_
_entity_poly.entity_id
_entity_poly.type
_entity_poly.pdbx_seq_one_letter_code
_entity_poly.pdbx_strand_id
1 'polypeptide(L)'
;MESQSRPYDSVVALPRVGVGALVKSLRPTVLICDIEGGELGLFDQIDLSSVRAMVIELHPLVYGRAGLQRTLGTLRAKGLSSTGEATAGAVRILHRGTDLPVAETRESAVLVTDVVAQGPWLLEWIAWHKACGFDRVVAFSRGEDAATTAILDRLDALGLVQHLPHPEVIGAEGDCLAYARHLPALRLARLVGYLAPEEFLNIRTGDNTLAALGDYAFDILSAPVVAHGVNGHDRFAAGWLTETHLRHQKTTPGKPRAMRPVRSLVRRSASVTELGAERPALGAGAIWLDGSARPLATLAGDPGATAIDCRGAGHLVRIERFALRDLESFLADLPTVTTPDARRAFKTFWTENNWQEEDSAGHSVMSEAARRWHATH
;
A
#
# COMPACT_ATOMS: atom_id res chain seq x y z
N MET A 1 -25.65 29.60 -10.00
CA MET A 1 -26.19 30.16 -8.75
C MET A 1 -27.20 29.15 -8.25
N GLU A 2 -26.80 28.29 -7.31
CA GLU A 2 -27.78 27.40 -6.68
C GLU A 2 -28.85 28.27 -6.03
N SER A 3 -30.08 28.14 -6.51
CA SER A 3 -31.24 28.75 -5.89
C SER A 3 -31.55 27.97 -4.62
N GLN A 4 -31.27 28.59 -3.48
CA GLN A 4 -31.61 28.16 -2.12
C GLN A 4 -30.84 26.92 -1.64
N SER A 5 -29.78 27.19 -0.87
CA SER A 5 -29.11 26.23 0.00
C SER A 5 -30.11 25.46 0.87
N ARG A 6 -29.76 24.19 1.16
CA ARG A 6 -30.49 23.21 1.99
C ARG A 6 -31.04 23.80 3.31
N PRO A 7 -32.02 23.15 3.98
CA PRO A 7 -32.51 23.58 5.29
C PRO A 7 -31.34 23.84 6.24
N TYR A 8 -31.37 24.99 6.91
CA TYR A 8 -30.33 25.41 7.85
C TYR A 8 -30.96 25.83 9.18
N ASP A 9 -30.28 25.55 10.28
CA ASP A 9 -30.76 25.90 11.62
C ASP A 9 -30.33 27.32 12.07
N SER A 10 -29.26 27.87 11.48
CA SER A 10 -28.82 29.24 11.76
C SER A 10 -27.97 29.84 10.63
N VAL A 11 -27.90 31.17 10.59
CA VAL A 11 -27.02 31.93 9.69
C VAL A 11 -25.89 32.54 10.51
N VAL A 12 -24.65 32.24 10.15
CA VAL A 12 -23.46 32.83 10.79
C VAL A 12 -22.75 33.73 9.78
N ALA A 13 -22.43 34.95 10.20
CA ALA A 13 -21.58 35.84 9.41
C ALA A 13 -20.12 35.42 9.55
N LEU A 14 -19.52 34.95 8.47
CA LEU A 14 -18.09 34.63 8.43
C LEU A 14 -17.29 35.84 7.91
N PRO A 15 -16.12 36.14 8.51
CA PRO A 15 -15.25 37.18 7.98
C PRO A 15 -14.79 36.82 6.57
N ARG A 16 -15.05 37.70 5.61
CA ARG A 16 -14.60 37.52 4.22
C ARG A 16 -13.14 37.99 4.10
N VAL A 17 -12.24 37.06 3.81
CA VAL A 17 -10.84 37.38 3.52
C VAL A 17 -10.59 37.21 2.02
N GLY A 18 -9.94 38.19 1.40
CA GLY A 18 -9.56 38.11 0.00
C GLY A 18 -8.47 37.06 -0.21
N VAL A 19 -8.66 36.16 -1.18
CA VAL A 19 -7.69 35.08 -1.49
C VAL A 19 -6.30 35.63 -1.81
N GLY A 20 -6.18 36.79 -2.46
CA GLY A 20 -4.88 37.43 -2.72
C GLY A 20 -4.15 37.84 -1.44
N ALA A 21 -4.88 38.31 -0.41
CA ALA A 21 -4.31 38.64 0.89
C ALA A 21 -3.87 37.37 1.64
N LEU A 22 -4.67 36.30 1.58
CA LEU A 22 -4.34 35.00 2.17
C LEU A 22 -3.11 34.36 1.53
N VAL A 23 -3.03 34.35 0.19
CA VAL A 23 -1.88 33.77 -0.51
C VAL A 23 -0.61 34.58 -0.20
N LYS A 24 -0.71 35.91 -0.12
CA LYS A 24 0.41 36.77 0.25
C LYS A 24 0.88 36.53 1.70
N SER A 25 -0.04 36.36 2.65
CA SER A 25 0.31 36.19 4.06
C SER A 25 0.77 34.78 4.40
N LEU A 26 0.08 33.76 3.91
CA LEU A 26 0.33 32.35 4.24
C LEU A 26 1.41 31.74 3.35
N ARG A 27 1.66 32.32 2.17
CA ARG A 27 2.54 31.78 1.13
C ARG A 27 2.33 30.26 0.92
N PRO A 28 1.09 29.82 0.67
CA PRO A 28 0.77 28.41 0.64
C PRO A 28 1.55 27.69 -0.45
N THR A 29 1.96 26.46 -0.16
CA THR A 29 2.57 25.58 -1.16
C THR A 29 1.54 24.72 -1.89
N VAL A 30 0.35 24.51 -1.31
CA VAL A 30 -0.77 23.78 -1.92
C VAL A 30 -2.05 24.60 -1.77
N LEU A 31 -2.87 24.66 -2.83
CA LEU A 31 -4.20 25.30 -2.80
C LEU A 31 -5.29 24.29 -3.17
N ILE A 32 -6.35 24.20 -2.38
CA ILE A 32 -7.58 23.46 -2.71
C ILE A 32 -8.69 24.48 -2.92
N CYS A 33 -9.37 24.41 -4.06
CA CYS A 33 -10.32 25.45 -4.49
C CYS A 33 -11.58 24.80 -5.07
N ASP A 34 -12.69 24.92 -4.35
CA ASP A 34 -14.02 24.55 -4.81
C ASP A 34 -14.96 25.70 -4.43
N ILE A 35 -15.38 26.47 -5.43
CA ILE A 35 -16.11 27.73 -5.26
C ILE A 35 -17.26 27.89 -6.26
N GLU A 36 -17.73 26.77 -6.82
CA GLU A 36 -19.02 26.66 -7.52
C GLU A 36 -19.23 27.70 -8.64
N GLY A 37 -18.19 27.95 -9.45
CA GLY A 37 -18.25 28.89 -10.58
C GLY A 37 -17.54 30.22 -10.34
N GLY A 38 -17.07 30.48 -9.12
CA GLY A 38 -16.31 31.68 -8.75
C GLY A 38 -14.86 31.71 -9.27
N GLU A 39 -14.41 30.70 -10.02
CA GLU A 39 -13.03 30.53 -10.46
C GLU A 39 -12.66 31.49 -11.60
N LEU A 40 -13.65 31.88 -12.42
CA LEU A 40 -13.43 32.75 -13.57
C LEU A 40 -12.92 34.12 -13.12
N GLY A 41 -11.67 34.42 -13.47
CA GLY A 41 -11.02 35.69 -13.14
C GLY A 41 -10.45 35.78 -11.72
N LEU A 42 -10.72 34.79 -10.85
CA LEU A 42 -10.24 34.80 -9.47
C LEU A 42 -8.72 34.88 -9.39
N PHE A 43 -8.04 34.09 -10.23
CA PHE A 43 -6.59 33.95 -10.18
C PHE A 43 -5.82 34.99 -10.99
N ASP A 44 -6.49 35.83 -11.79
CA ASP A 44 -5.86 36.72 -12.76
C ASP A 44 -4.79 37.61 -12.09
N GLN A 45 -5.12 38.21 -10.94
CA GLN A 45 -4.25 39.15 -10.21
C GLN A 45 -3.51 38.55 -9.01
N ILE A 46 -3.65 37.24 -8.76
CA ILE A 46 -3.03 36.58 -7.60
C ILE A 46 -1.64 36.08 -7.99
N ASP A 47 -0.63 36.39 -7.17
CA ASP A 47 0.68 35.75 -7.28
C ASP A 47 0.60 34.34 -6.71
N LEU A 48 0.73 33.33 -7.58
CA LEU A 48 0.71 31.92 -7.21
C LEU A 48 2.12 31.32 -7.15
N SER A 49 3.18 32.13 -7.18
CA SER A 49 4.57 31.68 -7.23
C SER A 49 4.95 30.68 -6.14
N SER A 50 4.38 30.79 -4.93
CA SER A 50 4.60 29.83 -3.83
C SER A 50 3.88 28.51 -4.01
N VAL A 51 2.82 28.47 -4.83
CA VAL A 51 1.94 27.31 -4.99
C VAL A 51 2.59 26.31 -5.93
N ARG A 52 2.97 25.13 -5.40
CA ARG A 52 3.55 24.02 -6.17
C ARG A 52 2.48 23.07 -6.71
N ALA A 53 1.32 23.00 -6.06
CA ALA A 53 0.20 22.16 -6.48
C ALA A 53 -1.15 22.83 -6.20
N MET A 54 -2.13 22.61 -7.07
CA MET A 54 -3.49 23.09 -6.91
C MET A 54 -4.49 21.97 -7.23
N VAL A 55 -5.43 21.74 -6.33
CA VAL A 55 -6.62 20.91 -6.57
C VAL A 55 -7.79 21.87 -6.75
N ILE A 56 -8.42 21.88 -7.91
CA ILE A 56 -9.46 22.84 -8.26
C ILE A 56 -10.64 22.16 -8.93
N GLU A 57 -11.85 22.44 -8.45
CA GLU A 57 -13.08 22.08 -9.14
C GLU A 57 -13.46 23.18 -10.14
N LEU A 58 -13.81 22.78 -11.37
CA LEU A 58 -14.12 23.69 -12.46
C LEU A 58 -15.54 23.47 -12.94
N HIS A 59 -16.26 24.58 -13.14
CA HIS A 59 -17.70 24.62 -13.40
C HIS A 59 -18.03 25.15 -14.81
N PRO A 60 -17.67 24.44 -15.90
CA PRO A 60 -17.90 24.92 -17.27
C PRO A 60 -19.39 25.09 -17.62
N LEU A 61 -20.31 24.49 -16.86
CA LEU A 61 -21.75 24.74 -17.02
C LEU A 61 -22.15 26.15 -16.55
N VAL A 62 -21.37 26.79 -15.67
CA VAL A 62 -21.65 28.13 -15.13
C VAL A 62 -21.07 29.23 -16.03
N TYR A 63 -19.81 29.10 -16.43
CA TYR A 63 -19.09 30.14 -17.20
C TYR A 63 -18.74 29.74 -18.64
N GLY A 64 -19.23 28.60 -19.10
CA GLY A 64 -19.06 28.11 -20.46
C GLY A 64 -17.64 27.61 -20.78
N ARG A 65 -17.50 27.04 -21.97
CA ARG A 65 -16.21 26.51 -22.47
C ARG A 65 -15.14 27.60 -22.63
N ALA A 66 -15.54 28.81 -23.02
CA ALA A 66 -14.62 29.94 -23.14
C ALA A 66 -14.05 30.36 -21.77
N GLY A 67 -14.90 30.43 -20.74
CA GLY A 67 -14.46 30.70 -19.37
C GLY A 67 -13.51 29.62 -18.85
N LEU A 68 -13.81 28.34 -19.13
CA LEU A 68 -12.92 27.23 -18.77
C LEU A 68 -11.53 27.38 -19.38
N GLN A 69 -11.45 27.67 -20.68
CA GLN A 69 -10.17 27.84 -21.37
C GLN A 69 -9.40 29.05 -20.85
N ARG A 70 -10.08 30.15 -20.52
CA ARG A 70 -9.45 31.32 -19.90
C ARG A 70 -8.87 30.98 -18.53
N THR A 71 -9.63 30.34 -17.65
CA THR A 71 -9.17 29.99 -16.29
C THR A 71 -7.96 29.05 -16.36
N LEU A 72 -8.03 27.99 -17.17
CA LEU A 72 -6.90 27.07 -17.36
C LEU A 72 -5.69 27.76 -18.03
N GLY A 73 -5.93 28.67 -18.97
CA GLY A 73 -4.89 29.49 -19.60
C GLY A 73 -4.16 30.39 -18.60
N THR A 74 -4.90 31.07 -17.72
CA THR A 74 -4.33 31.89 -16.63
C THR A 74 -3.46 31.03 -15.69
N LEU A 75 -3.95 29.86 -15.27
CA LEU A 75 -3.22 28.96 -14.37
C LEU A 75 -1.95 28.41 -15.04
N ARG A 76 -2.03 28.02 -16.32
CA ARG A 76 -0.87 27.61 -17.13
C ARG A 76 0.15 28.73 -17.28
N ALA A 77 -0.26 29.95 -17.59
CA ALA A 77 0.63 31.10 -17.69
C ALA A 77 1.35 31.40 -16.37
N LYS A 78 0.71 31.06 -15.24
CA LYS A 78 1.29 31.10 -13.90
C LYS A 78 2.08 29.85 -13.54
N GLY A 79 2.38 28.97 -14.50
CA GLY A 79 3.22 27.78 -14.35
C GLY A 79 2.52 26.54 -13.83
N LEU A 80 1.20 26.55 -13.61
CA LEU A 80 0.42 25.42 -13.09
C LEU A 80 -0.28 24.66 -14.23
N SER A 81 0.02 23.37 -14.38
CA SER A 81 -0.57 22.52 -15.42
C SER A 81 -0.85 21.11 -14.94
N SER A 82 -1.83 20.42 -15.54
CA SER A 82 -2.09 19.01 -15.24
C SER A 82 -0.97 18.09 -15.71
N THR A 83 -0.64 17.08 -14.91
CA THR A 83 0.23 15.96 -15.26
C THR A 83 -0.63 14.71 -15.51
N GLY A 84 -0.80 14.33 -16.78
CA GLY A 84 -1.54 13.12 -17.20
C GLY A 84 -2.82 13.38 -17.99
N GLU A 85 -3.47 12.29 -18.43
CA GLU A 85 -4.73 12.32 -19.18
C GLU A 85 -5.85 13.02 -18.41
N ALA A 86 -6.72 13.72 -19.15
CA ALA A 86 -7.81 14.50 -18.60
C ALA A 86 -8.75 13.61 -17.77
N THR A 87 -8.81 13.86 -16.46
CA THR A 87 -9.86 13.28 -15.62
C THR A 87 -11.23 13.75 -16.12
N ALA A 88 -12.15 12.81 -16.36
CA ALA A 88 -13.48 13.11 -16.90
C ALA A 88 -14.38 13.93 -15.95
N GLY A 89 -13.95 14.17 -14.69
CA GLY A 89 -14.70 14.95 -13.69
C GLY A 89 -14.54 16.48 -13.82
N ALA A 90 -15.17 17.24 -12.92
CA ALA A 90 -14.99 18.70 -12.78
C ALA A 90 -13.68 19.08 -12.06
N VAL A 91 -13.17 18.19 -11.20
CA VAL A 91 -11.94 18.39 -10.42
C VAL A 91 -10.67 18.16 -11.24
N ARG A 92 -9.70 19.07 -11.09
CA ARG A 92 -8.38 19.05 -11.72
C ARG A 92 -7.28 19.17 -10.68
N ILE A 93 -6.20 18.42 -10.89
CA ILE A 93 -4.94 18.58 -10.15
C ILE A 93 -3.93 19.23 -11.09
N LEU A 94 -3.33 20.32 -10.66
CA LEU A 94 -2.34 21.12 -11.39
C LEU A 94 -1.04 21.19 -10.60
N HIS A 95 0.09 21.08 -11.28
CA HIS A 95 1.42 21.14 -10.70
C HIS A 95 2.24 22.26 -11.34
N ARG A 96 3.09 22.89 -10.54
CA ARG A 96 4.03 23.88 -11.03
C ARG A 96 5.18 23.18 -11.75
N GLY A 97 5.49 23.62 -12.97
CA GLY A 97 6.65 23.18 -13.75
C GLY A 97 7.99 23.62 -13.13
N THR A 98 8.25 23.22 -11.90
CA THR A 98 9.58 22.77 -11.53
C THR A 98 9.67 21.33 -11.99
N ASP A 99 10.84 20.88 -12.44
CA ASP A 99 11.18 19.48 -12.40
C ASP A 99 10.75 18.96 -11.01
N LEU A 100 9.55 18.35 -10.91
CA LEU A 100 9.47 17.12 -10.16
C LEU A 100 10.67 16.40 -10.71
N PRO A 101 11.72 16.09 -9.91
CA PRO A 101 12.75 15.22 -10.42
C PRO A 101 11.95 14.13 -11.12
N VAL A 102 12.11 14.02 -12.45
CA VAL A 102 11.80 12.78 -13.13
C VAL A 102 12.64 11.86 -12.31
N ALA A 103 12.00 11.21 -11.32
CA ALA A 103 12.72 10.59 -10.24
C ALA A 103 13.72 9.73 -10.99
N GLU A 104 15.02 10.05 -10.84
CA GLU A 104 16.07 9.26 -11.47
C GLU A 104 15.61 7.84 -11.27
N THR A 105 15.51 7.10 -12.37
CA THR A 105 14.84 5.81 -12.51
C THR A 105 15.43 4.77 -11.57
N ARG A 106 15.27 4.99 -10.27
CA ARG A 106 15.28 3.99 -9.23
C ARG A 106 13.96 3.27 -9.43
N GLU A 107 14.04 1.95 -9.44
CA GLU A 107 12.83 1.13 -9.43
C GLU A 107 12.10 1.36 -8.12
N SER A 108 11.31 2.44 -8.03
CA SER A 108 10.67 2.82 -6.78
C SER A 108 9.64 1.75 -6.41
N ALA A 109 9.81 1.14 -5.25
CA ALA A 109 8.99 0.05 -4.76
C ALA A 109 8.13 0.50 -3.58
N VAL A 110 6.84 0.17 -3.63
CA VAL A 110 5.88 0.49 -2.59
C VAL A 110 5.26 -0.78 -2.03
N LEU A 111 5.23 -0.87 -0.71
CA LEU A 111 4.53 -1.91 0.02
C LEU A 111 3.28 -1.33 0.66
N VAL A 112 2.15 -1.98 0.45
CA VAL A 112 0.88 -1.66 1.12
C VAL A 112 0.60 -2.71 2.18
N THR A 113 0.03 -2.28 3.31
CA THR A 113 -0.37 -3.19 4.39
C THR A 113 -1.61 -2.68 5.12
N ASP A 114 -2.46 -3.59 5.57
CA ASP A 114 -3.54 -3.34 6.53
C ASP A 114 -3.12 -3.90 7.89
N VAL A 115 -3.12 -3.06 8.92
CA VAL A 115 -2.54 -3.36 10.24
C VAL A 115 -3.63 -3.41 11.30
N VAL A 116 -3.72 -4.58 11.97
CA VAL A 116 -4.66 -4.83 13.07
C VAL A 116 -3.90 -5.33 14.30
N ALA A 117 -3.71 -4.46 15.31
CA ALA A 117 -3.12 -4.81 16.61
C ALA A 117 -1.78 -5.59 16.55
N GLN A 118 -0.84 -5.17 15.69
CA GLN A 118 0.45 -5.86 15.46
C GLN A 118 1.67 -5.14 16.07
N GLY A 119 1.45 -4.19 16.98
CA GLY A 119 2.49 -3.29 17.53
C GLY A 119 3.84 -3.95 17.85
N PRO A 120 3.90 -5.06 18.61
CA PRO A 120 5.16 -5.71 18.98
C PRO A 120 6.02 -6.19 17.82
N TRP A 121 5.43 -6.53 16.67
CA TRP A 121 6.13 -7.16 15.53
C TRP A 121 6.31 -6.21 14.34
N LEU A 122 5.65 -5.05 14.38
CA LEU A 122 5.61 -4.11 13.27
C LEU A 122 7.00 -3.55 12.92
N LEU A 123 7.85 -3.30 13.92
CA LEU A 123 9.19 -2.73 13.69
C LEU A 123 10.12 -3.70 12.96
N GLU A 124 10.11 -4.99 13.33
CA GLU A 124 10.84 -6.04 12.61
C GLU A 124 10.34 -6.14 11.16
N TRP A 125 9.02 -6.16 10.96
CA TRP A 125 8.42 -6.26 9.63
C TRP A 125 8.76 -5.05 8.73
N ILE A 126 8.73 -3.82 9.26
CA ILE A 126 9.12 -2.63 8.50
C ILE A 126 10.60 -2.68 8.15
N ALA A 127 11.46 -2.99 9.13
CA ALA A 127 12.90 -3.07 8.91
C ALA A 127 13.26 -4.11 7.85
N TRP A 128 12.56 -5.26 7.86
CA TRP A 128 12.70 -6.30 6.85
C TRP A 128 12.42 -5.79 5.44
N HIS A 129 11.25 -5.17 5.24
CA HIS A 129 10.84 -4.75 3.91
C HIS A 129 11.62 -3.53 3.42
N LYS A 130 12.07 -2.66 4.33
CA LYS A 130 13.01 -1.58 4.01
C LYS A 130 14.38 -2.12 3.58
N ALA A 131 14.93 -3.11 4.30
CA ALA A 131 16.16 -3.78 3.92
C ALA A 131 16.03 -4.55 2.59
N CYS A 132 14.84 -5.09 2.32
CA CYS A 132 14.53 -5.75 1.05
C CYS A 132 14.52 -4.80 -0.15
N GLY A 133 14.37 -3.49 0.08
CA GLY A 133 14.42 -2.46 -0.95
C GLY A 133 13.09 -1.76 -1.22
N PHE A 134 12.08 -1.92 -0.39
CA PHE A 134 10.87 -1.09 -0.50
C PHE A 134 11.16 0.34 -0.03
N ASP A 135 10.96 1.32 -0.91
CA ASP A 135 11.20 2.73 -0.58
C ASP A 135 10.12 3.30 0.34
N ARG A 136 8.86 2.93 0.07
CA ARG A 136 7.69 3.40 0.82
C ARG A 136 6.90 2.22 1.36
N VAL A 137 6.40 2.40 2.58
CA VAL A 137 5.40 1.53 3.19
C VAL A 137 4.17 2.39 3.42
N VAL A 138 3.04 2.02 2.84
CA VAL A 138 1.73 2.65 3.10
C VAL A 138 0.97 1.72 4.02
N ALA A 139 0.77 2.17 5.26
CA ALA A 139 0.10 1.40 6.30
C ALA A 139 -1.30 1.96 6.53
N PHE A 140 -2.29 1.09 6.47
CA PHE A 140 -3.66 1.39 6.83
C PHE A 140 -3.97 0.81 8.21
N SER A 141 -4.74 1.55 9.02
CA SER A 141 -5.27 1.02 10.27
C SER A 141 -6.68 1.55 10.53
N ARG A 142 -7.46 0.80 11.32
CA ARG A 142 -8.81 1.21 11.73
C ARG A 142 -8.83 1.98 13.07
N GLY A 143 -7.68 2.10 13.74
CA GLY A 143 -7.58 2.73 15.07
C GLY A 143 -8.08 1.84 16.22
N GLU A 144 -8.19 0.52 16.00
CA GLU A 144 -8.71 -0.45 16.97
C GLU A 144 -7.78 -0.65 18.17
N ASP A 145 -6.47 -0.51 17.96
CA ASP A 145 -5.44 -0.61 19.01
C ASP A 145 -4.64 0.70 19.11
N ALA A 146 -4.75 1.36 20.27
CA ALA A 146 -4.12 2.64 20.52
C ALA A 146 -2.58 2.55 20.50
N ALA A 147 -2.00 1.42 20.94
CA ALA A 147 -0.56 1.24 20.97
C ALA A 147 0.01 1.11 19.55
N THR A 148 -0.60 0.26 18.71
CA THR A 148 -0.23 0.11 17.29
C THR A 148 -0.42 1.43 16.53
N THR A 149 -1.52 2.13 16.77
CA THR A 149 -1.78 3.44 16.14
C THR A 149 -0.70 4.46 16.49
N ALA A 150 -0.32 4.56 17.77
CA ALA A 150 0.75 5.47 18.20
C ALA A 150 2.12 5.12 17.59
N ILE A 151 2.42 3.84 17.41
CA ILE A 151 3.63 3.38 16.71
C ILE A 151 3.60 3.83 15.24
N LEU A 152 2.48 3.59 14.53
CA LEU A 152 2.31 3.98 13.13
C LEU A 152 2.42 5.51 12.93
N ASP A 153 1.75 6.29 13.78
CA ASP A 153 1.83 7.76 13.76
C ASP A 153 3.26 8.25 13.99
N ARG A 154 3.99 7.60 14.92
CA ARG A 154 5.39 7.96 15.17
C ARG A 154 6.27 7.63 13.96
N LEU A 155 6.08 6.48 13.33
CA LEU A 155 6.82 6.08 12.14
C LEU A 155 6.50 6.99 10.94
N ASP A 156 5.26 7.46 10.81
CA ASP A 156 4.84 8.43 9.81
C ASP A 156 5.52 9.79 10.03
N ALA A 157 5.54 10.28 11.28
CA ALA A 157 6.26 11.50 11.65
C ALA A 157 7.77 11.42 11.40
N LEU A 158 8.35 10.22 11.44
CA LEU A 158 9.76 9.96 11.08
C LEU A 158 9.96 9.79 9.57
N GLY A 159 8.89 9.74 8.77
CA GLY A 159 8.93 9.54 7.32
C GLY A 159 9.28 8.11 6.90
N LEU A 160 9.22 7.14 7.82
CA LEU A 160 9.53 5.74 7.57
C LEU A 160 8.36 5.00 6.91
N VAL A 161 7.14 5.35 7.29
CA VAL A 161 5.88 4.87 6.68
C VAL A 161 5.02 6.06 6.26
N GLN A 162 3.97 5.78 5.48
CA GLN A 162 2.84 6.68 5.28
C GLN A 162 1.64 6.05 5.98
N HIS A 163 1.22 6.61 7.12
CA HIS A 163 0.07 6.10 7.87
C HIS A 163 -1.23 6.75 7.40
N LEU A 164 -2.24 5.94 7.06
CA LEU A 164 -3.55 6.39 6.61
C LEU A 164 -4.67 5.64 7.34
N PRO A 165 -5.84 6.28 7.54
CA PRO A 165 -7.00 5.56 8.04
C PRO A 165 -7.47 4.54 6.99
N HIS A 166 -7.92 3.37 7.44
CA HIS A 166 -8.54 2.36 6.58
C HIS A 166 -9.73 2.97 5.80
N PRO A 167 -9.96 2.61 4.52
CA PRO A 167 -11.06 3.16 3.71
C PRO A 167 -12.45 3.09 4.38
N GLU A 168 -12.73 1.99 5.09
CA GLU A 168 -13.99 1.83 5.84
C GLU A 168 -14.19 2.92 6.91
N VAL A 169 -13.13 3.38 7.58
CA VAL A 169 -13.21 4.41 8.63
C VAL A 169 -13.63 5.76 8.05
N ILE A 170 -13.30 6.02 6.79
CA ILE A 170 -13.64 7.27 6.08
C ILE A 170 -14.85 7.10 5.15
N GLY A 171 -15.55 5.97 5.23
CA GLY A 171 -16.74 5.69 4.42
C GLY A 171 -16.45 5.48 2.92
N ALA A 172 -15.21 5.15 2.56
CA ALA A 172 -14.84 4.81 1.19
C ALA A 172 -15.10 3.32 0.91
N GLU A 173 -15.57 3.02 -0.30
CA GLU A 173 -15.76 1.66 -0.77
C GLU A 173 -14.44 1.05 -1.28
N GLY A 174 -14.30 -0.27 -1.16
CA GLY A 174 -13.14 -1.03 -1.64
C GLY A 174 -12.07 -1.28 -0.57
N ASP A 175 -11.07 -2.07 -0.95
CA ASP A 175 -9.96 -2.42 -0.06
C ASP A 175 -8.87 -1.32 0.00
N CYS A 176 -7.89 -1.53 0.88
CA CYS A 176 -6.74 -0.64 1.04
C CYS A 176 -5.97 -0.41 -0.27
N LEU A 177 -5.88 -1.40 -1.16
CA LEU A 177 -5.12 -1.31 -2.41
C LEU A 177 -5.88 -0.51 -3.47
N ALA A 178 -7.20 -0.67 -3.54
CA ALA A 178 -8.11 0.12 -4.35
C ALA A 178 -8.05 1.61 -3.98
N TYR A 179 -7.88 1.92 -2.69
CA TYR A 179 -7.64 3.29 -2.22
C TYR A 179 -6.21 3.75 -2.54
N ALA A 180 -5.21 2.93 -2.18
CA ALA A 180 -3.79 3.26 -2.30
C ALA A 180 -3.38 3.57 -3.75
N ARG A 181 -4.04 2.97 -4.76
CA ARG A 181 -3.74 3.23 -6.20
C ARG A 181 -3.86 4.70 -6.59
N HIS A 182 -4.61 5.50 -5.82
CA HIS A 182 -4.78 6.94 -6.06
C HIS A 182 -3.67 7.78 -5.45
N LEU A 183 -2.86 7.22 -4.53
CA LEU A 183 -1.77 7.92 -3.88
C LEU A 183 -0.61 8.17 -4.85
N PRO A 184 0.07 9.34 -4.77
CA PRO A 184 1.26 9.61 -5.58
C PRO A 184 2.34 8.54 -5.41
N ALA A 185 2.49 7.98 -4.20
CA ALA A 185 3.44 6.91 -3.93
C ALA A 185 3.23 5.70 -4.85
N LEU A 186 2.00 5.18 -4.97
CA LEU A 186 1.72 4.03 -5.83
C LEU A 186 1.63 4.40 -7.31
N ARG A 187 1.15 5.61 -7.65
CA ARG A 187 1.08 6.07 -9.04
C ARG A 187 2.45 6.17 -9.69
N LEU A 188 3.48 6.51 -8.91
CA LEU A 188 4.85 6.65 -9.36
C LEU A 188 5.68 5.37 -9.15
N ALA A 189 5.18 4.43 -8.33
CA ALA A 189 5.83 3.16 -8.08
C ALA A 189 6.00 2.35 -9.38
N ARG A 190 7.17 1.72 -9.52
CA ARG A 190 7.41 0.72 -10.56
C ARG A 190 7.05 -0.68 -10.09
N LEU A 191 7.22 -0.95 -8.80
CA LEU A 191 6.86 -2.22 -8.17
C LEU A 191 5.91 -1.97 -6.99
N VAL A 192 4.86 -2.77 -6.90
CA VAL A 192 3.88 -2.71 -5.81
C VAL A 192 3.74 -4.09 -5.19
N GLY A 193 3.80 -4.14 -3.85
CA GLY A 193 3.44 -5.32 -3.07
C GLY A 193 2.31 -5.00 -2.10
N TYR A 194 1.56 -6.02 -1.71
CA TYR A 194 0.62 -5.97 -0.59
C TYR A 194 0.90 -7.15 0.31
N LEU A 195 1.31 -6.90 1.57
CA LEU A 195 1.66 -7.95 2.54
C LEU A 195 1.12 -7.58 3.92
N ALA A 196 0.59 -8.58 4.62
CA ALA A 196 0.19 -8.40 6.01
C ALA A 196 1.42 -8.32 6.95
N PRO A 197 1.32 -7.71 8.15
CA PRO A 197 2.45 -7.58 9.08
C PRO A 197 3.02 -8.91 9.61
N GLU A 198 2.36 -10.04 9.35
CA GLU A 198 2.90 -11.39 9.59
C GLU A 198 3.62 -12.02 8.39
N GLU A 199 3.63 -11.35 7.24
CA GLU A 199 4.12 -11.87 5.96
C GLU A 199 5.42 -11.19 5.53
N PHE A 200 6.50 -11.95 5.45
CA PHE A 200 7.84 -11.48 5.17
C PHE A 200 8.27 -11.92 3.78
N LEU A 201 8.53 -10.95 2.88
CA LEU A 201 9.04 -11.23 1.55
C LEU A 201 10.48 -11.75 1.63
N ASN A 202 10.70 -13.02 1.32
CA ASN A 202 12.02 -13.63 1.30
C ASN A 202 12.49 -13.84 -0.14
N ILE A 203 13.38 -12.96 -0.60
CA ILE A 203 14.07 -13.06 -1.88
C ILE A 203 15.37 -13.83 -1.67
N ARG A 204 15.58 -14.87 -2.46
CA ARG A 204 16.61 -15.91 -2.29
C ARG A 204 17.52 -16.02 -3.52
N THR A 205 17.53 -14.98 -4.33
CA THR A 205 18.34 -14.84 -5.55
C THR A 205 19.13 -13.53 -5.50
N GLY A 206 20.21 -13.46 -6.28
CA GLY A 206 21.09 -12.30 -6.34
C GLY A 206 21.58 -11.85 -4.95
N ASP A 207 21.37 -10.57 -4.64
CA ASP A 207 21.73 -9.94 -3.37
C ASP A 207 20.61 -9.94 -2.32
N ASN A 208 19.57 -10.77 -2.52
CA ASN A 208 18.39 -10.88 -1.67
C ASN A 208 17.50 -9.61 -1.63
N THR A 209 17.67 -8.65 -2.54
CA THR A 209 16.84 -7.44 -2.62
C THR A 209 15.85 -7.49 -3.78
N LEU A 210 14.89 -6.55 -3.79
CA LEU A 210 13.99 -6.34 -4.93
C LEU A 210 14.75 -6.03 -6.22
N ALA A 211 15.94 -5.41 -6.14
CA ALA A 211 16.74 -5.10 -7.31
C ALA A 211 17.21 -6.36 -8.05
N ALA A 212 17.51 -7.45 -7.33
CA ALA A 212 17.84 -8.74 -7.93
C ALA A 212 16.69 -9.36 -8.75
N LEU A 213 15.45 -8.93 -8.51
CA LEU A 213 14.31 -9.36 -9.32
C LEU A 213 14.26 -8.63 -10.68
N GLY A 214 15.05 -7.58 -10.88
CA GLY A 214 15.21 -6.87 -12.15
C GLY A 214 15.72 -7.75 -13.30
N ASP A 215 16.42 -8.83 -12.98
CA ASP A 215 16.95 -9.80 -13.96
C ASP A 215 15.86 -10.67 -14.60
N TYR A 216 14.64 -10.64 -14.07
CA TYR A 216 13.52 -11.43 -14.55
C TYR A 216 12.47 -10.53 -15.22
N ALA A 217 12.10 -10.88 -16.46
CA ALA A 217 11.00 -10.23 -17.16
C ALA A 217 9.66 -10.72 -16.61
N PHE A 218 9.02 -9.94 -15.74
CA PHE A 218 7.67 -10.20 -15.23
C PHE A 218 6.85 -8.92 -15.12
N ASP A 219 5.55 -9.05 -15.34
CA ASP A 219 4.53 -8.08 -14.91
C ASP A 219 4.01 -8.46 -13.51
N ILE A 220 3.89 -9.76 -13.23
CA ILE A 220 3.49 -10.28 -11.92
C ILE A 220 4.41 -11.42 -11.51
N LEU A 221 4.86 -11.41 -10.26
CA LEU A 221 5.54 -12.52 -9.61
C LEU A 221 4.75 -12.94 -8.37
N SER A 222 4.16 -14.13 -8.39
CA SER A 222 3.37 -14.68 -7.28
C SER A 222 4.17 -15.70 -6.49
N ALA A 223 4.56 -15.34 -5.28
CA ALA A 223 5.32 -16.20 -4.39
C ALA A 223 4.40 -17.01 -3.46
N PRO A 224 4.61 -18.34 -3.31
CA PRO A 224 3.83 -19.15 -2.39
C PRO A 224 4.15 -18.80 -0.93
N VAL A 225 3.11 -18.85 -0.09
CA VAL A 225 3.22 -18.62 1.35
C VAL A 225 3.74 -19.88 2.07
N VAL A 226 4.69 -19.69 2.98
CA VAL A 226 5.25 -20.70 3.87
C VAL A 226 4.91 -20.34 5.31
N ALA A 227 3.99 -21.08 5.92
CA ALA A 227 3.58 -20.87 7.31
C ALA A 227 4.61 -21.41 8.30
N HIS A 228 4.98 -20.57 9.25
CA HIS A 228 5.79 -20.88 10.44
C HIS A 228 4.86 -21.02 11.64
N GLY A 229 4.93 -22.17 12.31
CA GLY A 229 4.18 -22.41 13.54
C GLY A 229 4.80 -21.70 14.75
N VAL A 230 4.27 -21.98 15.94
CA VAL A 230 4.73 -21.33 17.19
C VAL A 230 6.13 -21.76 17.62
N ASN A 231 6.73 -22.76 16.97
CA ASN A 231 8.12 -23.18 17.22
C ASN A 231 8.46 -23.51 18.70
N GLY A 232 7.46 -23.90 19.50
CA GLY A 232 7.60 -24.20 20.93
C GLY A 232 7.56 -22.97 21.85
N HIS A 233 7.22 -21.79 21.33
CA HIS A 233 7.06 -20.56 22.10
C HIS A 233 5.64 -20.47 22.66
N ASP A 234 5.51 -20.76 23.96
CA ASP A 234 4.22 -20.72 24.64
C ASP A 234 3.85 -19.32 25.16
N ARG A 235 4.85 -18.46 25.37
CA ARG A 235 4.70 -17.13 25.99
C ARG A 235 5.30 -16.07 25.10
N PHE A 236 4.78 -14.86 25.22
CA PHE A 236 5.37 -13.71 24.56
C PHE A 236 6.80 -13.48 25.06
N ALA A 237 7.73 -13.38 24.13
CA ALA A 237 9.10 -12.98 24.38
C ALA A 237 9.50 -11.91 23.36
N ALA A 238 10.04 -10.80 23.86
CA ALA A 238 10.59 -9.77 23.00
C ALA A 238 11.76 -10.34 22.19
N GLY A 239 11.76 -10.09 20.89
CA GLY A 239 12.76 -10.62 19.98
C GLY A 239 12.28 -10.60 18.54
N TRP A 240 13.15 -11.08 17.65
CA TRP A 240 12.86 -11.19 16.23
C TRP A 240 12.22 -12.55 15.96
N LEU A 241 11.04 -12.57 15.36
CA LEU A 241 10.37 -13.79 14.96
C LEU A 241 11.22 -14.56 13.96
N THR A 242 11.86 -13.83 13.05
CA THR A 242 12.71 -14.39 12.00
C THR A 242 13.98 -15.08 12.54
N GLU A 243 14.25 -14.99 13.84
CA GLU A 243 15.36 -15.70 14.50
C GLU A 243 14.91 -16.80 15.45
N THR A 244 13.68 -16.68 15.95
CA THR A 244 13.14 -17.58 16.99
C THR A 244 12.21 -18.64 16.41
N HIS A 245 11.63 -18.39 15.24
CA HIS A 245 10.65 -19.25 14.58
C HIS A 245 11.24 -19.85 13.29
N LEU A 246 12.26 -20.69 13.40
CA LEU A 246 13.01 -21.19 12.23
C LEU A 246 12.33 -22.39 11.52
N ARG A 247 11.37 -23.06 12.18
CA ARG A 247 10.68 -24.22 11.60
C ARG A 247 9.35 -23.83 10.98
N HIS A 248 9.09 -24.44 9.83
CA HIS A 248 7.94 -24.14 8.99
C HIS A 248 7.31 -25.38 8.34
N GLN A 249 6.20 -25.20 7.64
CA GLN A 249 5.58 -26.25 6.83
C GLN A 249 6.47 -26.75 5.69
N LYS A 250 6.35 -28.02 5.31
CA LYS A 250 7.17 -28.60 4.23
C LYS A 250 7.09 -27.80 2.94
N THR A 251 8.18 -27.54 2.23
CA THR A 251 8.12 -26.80 0.96
C THR A 251 7.75 -27.68 -0.24
N THR A 252 7.87 -29.00 -0.08
CA THR A 252 7.45 -29.99 -1.08
C THR A 252 6.51 -31.05 -0.47
N PRO A 253 5.29 -30.68 -0.05
CA PRO A 253 4.35 -31.62 0.57
C PRO A 253 3.74 -32.58 -0.47
N GLY A 254 3.00 -33.59 -0.01
CA GLY A 254 2.17 -34.42 -0.88
C GLY A 254 1.02 -33.64 -1.53
N LYS A 255 0.47 -34.14 -2.65
CA LYS A 255 -0.59 -33.48 -3.44
C LYS A 255 -1.74 -32.88 -2.61
N PRO A 256 -2.31 -33.53 -1.56
CA PRO A 256 -3.43 -32.98 -0.81
C PRO A 256 -3.14 -31.67 -0.07
N ARG A 257 -1.86 -31.34 0.17
CA ARG A 257 -1.42 -30.12 0.88
C ARG A 257 -0.53 -29.22 0.01
N ALA A 258 -0.51 -29.47 -1.30
CA ALA A 258 0.38 -28.76 -2.22
C ALA A 258 -0.12 -27.38 -2.60
N MET A 259 -1.44 -27.17 -2.59
CA MET A 259 -2.05 -25.87 -2.89
C MET A 259 -1.82 -24.90 -1.74
N ARG A 260 -1.22 -23.74 -2.03
CA ARG A 260 -0.92 -22.70 -1.03
C ARG A 260 -1.31 -21.33 -1.53
N PRO A 261 -1.81 -20.44 -0.64
CA PRO A 261 -1.98 -19.04 -0.96
C PRO A 261 -0.70 -18.42 -1.51
N VAL A 262 -0.85 -17.39 -2.31
CA VAL A 262 0.25 -16.60 -2.85
C VAL A 262 0.15 -15.13 -2.43
N ARG A 263 1.27 -14.43 -2.51
CA ARG A 263 1.29 -12.96 -2.61
C ARG A 263 1.99 -12.54 -3.88
N SER A 264 1.48 -11.49 -4.50
CA SER A 264 1.94 -11.01 -5.78
C SER A 264 2.73 -9.71 -5.63
N LEU A 265 3.93 -9.70 -6.21
CA LEU A 265 4.64 -8.47 -6.55
C LEU A 265 4.23 -8.08 -7.97
N VAL A 266 3.81 -6.82 -8.12
CA VAL A 266 3.23 -6.31 -9.36
C VAL A 266 4.12 -5.23 -9.92
N ARG A 267 4.72 -5.50 -11.07
CA ARG A 267 5.45 -4.50 -11.85
C ARG A 267 4.42 -3.72 -12.65
N ARG A 268 4.37 -2.40 -12.42
CA ARG A 268 3.44 -1.51 -13.11
C ARG A 268 3.77 -1.49 -14.61
N SER A 269 2.80 -1.92 -15.41
CA SER A 269 2.86 -1.90 -16.87
C SER A 269 1.46 -1.68 -17.45
N ALA A 270 1.37 -1.44 -18.76
CA ALA A 270 0.08 -1.32 -19.45
C ALA A 270 -0.73 -2.63 -19.42
N SER A 271 -0.06 -3.76 -19.15
CA SER A 271 -0.66 -5.08 -19.08
C SER A 271 -1.32 -5.38 -17.73
N VAL A 272 -1.18 -4.52 -16.73
CA VAL A 272 -1.82 -4.67 -15.41
C VAL A 272 -2.96 -3.65 -15.30
N THR A 273 -4.20 -4.12 -15.30
CA THR A 273 -5.39 -3.27 -15.29
C THR A 273 -5.87 -2.96 -13.86
N GLU A 274 -5.64 -3.89 -12.92
CA GLU A 274 -6.00 -3.72 -11.52
C GLU A 274 -4.95 -4.38 -10.61
N LEU A 275 -4.69 -3.75 -9.46
CA LEU A 275 -3.78 -4.31 -8.45
C LEU A 275 -4.56 -5.26 -7.54
N GLY A 276 -3.90 -6.31 -7.05
CA GLY A 276 -4.48 -7.27 -6.10
C GLY A 276 -3.38 -7.94 -5.28
N ALA A 277 -3.68 -8.27 -4.02
CA ALA A 277 -2.70 -8.87 -3.11
C ALA A 277 -2.30 -10.29 -3.53
N GLU A 278 -3.28 -11.15 -3.79
CA GLU A 278 -3.07 -12.49 -4.35
C GLU A 278 -3.02 -12.44 -5.88
N ARG A 279 -4.04 -11.82 -6.49
CA ARG A 279 -4.33 -11.91 -7.92
C ARG A 279 -4.67 -10.53 -8.49
N PRO A 280 -3.72 -9.85 -9.14
CA PRO A 280 -3.99 -8.66 -9.94
C PRO A 280 -4.81 -8.99 -11.20
N ALA A 281 -5.54 -8.02 -11.74
CA ALA A 281 -6.21 -8.16 -13.02
C ALA A 281 -5.27 -7.77 -14.17
N LEU A 282 -5.34 -8.54 -15.26
CA LEU A 282 -4.39 -8.48 -16.37
C LEU A 282 -5.07 -8.18 -17.69
N GLY A 283 -4.37 -7.41 -18.52
CA GLY A 283 -4.56 -7.33 -19.96
C GLY A 283 -3.83 -8.45 -20.71
N ALA A 284 -4.10 -8.55 -22.01
CA ALA A 284 -3.47 -9.55 -22.87
C ALA A 284 -1.94 -9.37 -22.93
N GLY A 285 -1.21 -10.50 -22.88
CA GLY A 285 0.25 -10.51 -23.03
C GLY A 285 1.07 -10.26 -21.77
N ALA A 286 0.42 -10.13 -20.60
CA ALA A 286 1.13 -10.01 -19.33
C ALA A 286 1.97 -11.25 -18.99
N ILE A 287 3.20 -11.02 -18.52
CA ILE A 287 4.11 -12.08 -18.08
C ILE A 287 3.89 -12.35 -16.59
N TRP A 288 3.26 -13.47 -16.29
CA TRP A 288 3.01 -13.92 -14.92
C TRP A 288 3.92 -15.09 -14.56
N LEU A 289 4.76 -14.89 -13.55
CA LEU A 289 5.67 -15.91 -13.02
C LEU A 289 5.29 -16.34 -11.59
N ASP A 290 5.66 -17.56 -11.22
CA ASP A 290 5.70 -17.99 -9.83
C ASP A 290 6.99 -17.52 -9.13
N GLY A 291 7.11 -17.79 -7.82
CA GLY A 291 8.30 -17.52 -7.02
C GLY A 291 9.55 -18.31 -7.41
N SER A 292 9.52 -19.12 -8.48
CA SER A 292 10.68 -19.77 -9.10
C SER A 292 10.95 -19.23 -10.51
N ALA A 293 10.33 -18.09 -10.88
CA ALA A 293 10.41 -17.50 -12.21
C ALA A 293 9.87 -18.40 -13.34
N ARG A 294 8.94 -19.31 -13.03
CA ARG A 294 8.29 -20.17 -14.04
C ARG A 294 6.95 -19.56 -14.45
N PRO A 295 6.56 -19.65 -15.73
CA PRO A 295 5.25 -19.15 -16.18
C PRO A 295 4.09 -19.76 -15.39
N LEU A 296 3.18 -18.91 -14.91
CA LEU A 296 2.09 -19.30 -14.01
C LEU A 296 0.73 -19.26 -14.70
N ALA A 297 0.36 -20.37 -15.33
CA ALA A 297 -0.92 -20.50 -16.04
C ALA A 297 -2.14 -20.70 -15.11
N THR A 298 -1.93 -21.26 -13.91
CA THR A 298 -3.04 -21.64 -13.01
C THR A 298 -3.82 -20.43 -12.50
N LEU A 299 -3.12 -19.40 -12.03
CA LEU A 299 -3.77 -18.16 -11.63
C LEU A 299 -4.34 -17.45 -12.84
N ALA A 300 -3.60 -17.36 -13.96
CA ALA A 300 -4.08 -16.71 -15.16
C ALA A 300 -5.42 -17.29 -15.69
N GLY A 301 -5.60 -18.62 -15.61
CA GLY A 301 -6.76 -19.34 -16.15
C GLY A 301 -8.03 -19.34 -15.29
N ASP A 302 -7.95 -19.00 -13.99
CA ASP A 302 -9.10 -19.00 -13.08
C ASP A 302 -9.18 -17.70 -12.28
N PRO A 303 -10.18 -16.83 -12.51
CA PRO A 303 -10.38 -15.59 -11.76
C PRO A 303 -10.55 -15.78 -10.24
N GLY A 304 -11.04 -16.94 -9.79
CA GLY A 304 -11.24 -17.24 -8.37
C GLY A 304 -10.04 -17.87 -7.66
N ALA A 305 -8.98 -18.22 -8.39
CA ALA A 305 -7.81 -18.87 -7.81
C ALA A 305 -6.93 -17.88 -7.05
N THR A 306 -6.66 -18.19 -5.78
CA THR A 306 -5.75 -17.44 -4.88
C THR A 306 -4.56 -18.28 -4.43
N ALA A 307 -4.46 -19.51 -4.91
CA ALA A 307 -3.48 -20.50 -4.49
C ALA A 307 -2.85 -21.23 -5.67
N ILE A 308 -1.61 -21.70 -5.49
CA ILE A 308 -0.85 -22.46 -6.49
C ILE A 308 -0.27 -23.72 -5.88
N ASP A 309 0.14 -24.66 -6.74
CA ASP A 309 1.00 -25.76 -6.33
C ASP A 309 2.41 -25.23 -5.99
N CYS A 310 2.58 -24.81 -4.74
CA CYS A 310 3.57 -25.45 -3.89
C CYS A 310 4.96 -25.78 -4.46
N ARG A 311 4.99 -26.97 -5.06
CA ARG A 311 6.16 -27.83 -5.16
C ARG A 311 7.11 -27.25 -6.20
N GLY A 312 8.22 -26.72 -5.70
CA GLY A 312 9.23 -26.04 -6.50
C GLY A 312 8.81 -24.68 -7.03
N ALA A 313 7.74 -24.06 -6.51
CA ALA A 313 7.21 -22.76 -6.97
C ALA A 313 7.76 -21.54 -6.21
N GLY A 314 8.63 -21.75 -5.23
CA GLY A 314 9.20 -20.67 -4.41
C GLY A 314 10.71 -20.79 -4.23
N HIS A 315 11.47 -21.25 -5.22
CA HIS A 315 12.92 -21.38 -5.06
C HIS A 315 13.62 -20.03 -4.93
N LEU A 316 13.16 -19.01 -5.67
CA LEU A 316 13.78 -17.68 -5.74
C LEU A 316 13.09 -16.68 -4.81
N VAL A 317 11.77 -16.78 -4.63
CA VAL A 317 10.97 -15.88 -3.80
C VAL A 317 9.92 -16.68 -3.04
N ARG A 318 9.77 -16.39 -1.75
CA ARG A 318 8.75 -16.95 -0.86
C ARG A 318 8.17 -15.86 0.03
N ILE A 319 7.00 -16.13 0.59
CA ILE A 319 6.46 -15.35 1.69
C ILE A 319 6.57 -16.18 2.96
N GLU A 320 7.42 -15.78 3.89
CA GLU A 320 7.54 -16.41 5.20
C GLU A 320 6.45 -15.82 6.11
N ARG A 321 5.49 -16.64 6.57
CA ARG A 321 4.34 -16.17 7.33
C ARG A 321 4.36 -16.65 8.77
N PHE A 322 4.40 -15.71 9.72
CA PHE A 322 4.42 -15.96 11.16
C PHE A 322 3.07 -15.64 11.78
N ALA A 323 1.99 -16.26 11.31
CA ALA A 323 0.63 -15.88 11.68
C ALA A 323 0.29 -16.08 13.15
N LEU A 324 0.86 -17.11 13.79
CA LEU A 324 0.55 -17.45 15.18
C LEU A 324 1.44 -16.75 16.19
N ARG A 325 2.65 -16.33 15.79
CA ARG A 325 3.68 -15.80 16.71
C ARG A 325 3.93 -16.85 17.80
N ASP A 326 3.47 -16.61 19.02
CA ASP A 326 3.49 -17.52 20.16
C ASP A 326 2.07 -17.93 20.62
N LEU A 327 1.96 -18.96 21.47
CA LEU A 327 0.66 -19.46 21.94
C LEU A 327 -0.13 -18.40 22.72
N GLU A 328 0.53 -17.62 23.59
CA GLU A 328 -0.11 -16.60 24.41
C GLU A 328 -0.74 -15.50 23.55
N SER A 329 0.01 -14.99 22.57
CA SER A 329 -0.44 -13.99 21.61
C SER A 329 -1.60 -14.50 20.77
N PHE A 330 -1.55 -15.74 20.28
CA PHE A 330 -2.67 -16.35 19.54
C PHE A 330 -3.93 -16.49 20.42
N LEU A 331 -3.77 -16.90 21.68
CA LEU A 331 -4.89 -17.05 22.61
C LEU A 331 -5.45 -15.71 23.11
N ALA A 332 -4.72 -14.60 22.98
CA ALA A 332 -5.20 -13.28 23.35
C ALA A 332 -6.44 -12.86 22.54
N ASP A 333 -6.63 -13.40 21.33
CA ASP A 333 -7.81 -13.16 20.49
C ASP A 333 -9.02 -14.01 20.91
N LEU A 334 -8.81 -15.07 21.69
CA LEU A 334 -9.87 -16.02 22.08
C LEU A 334 -11.11 -15.37 22.73
N PRO A 335 -11.01 -14.32 23.57
CA PRO A 335 -12.17 -13.63 24.14
C PRO A 335 -13.13 -13.03 23.09
N THR A 336 -12.64 -12.71 21.89
CA THR A 336 -13.47 -12.20 20.78
C THR A 336 -14.26 -13.32 20.09
N VAL A 337 -13.87 -14.58 20.31
CA VAL A 337 -14.40 -15.78 19.65
C VAL A 337 -15.61 -16.34 20.42
N THR A 338 -16.75 -15.68 20.25
CA THR A 338 -17.94 -15.96 21.07
C THR A 338 -18.84 -17.06 20.51
N THR A 339 -18.96 -17.17 19.18
CA THR A 339 -19.90 -18.09 18.50
C THR A 339 -19.30 -19.48 18.22
N PRO A 340 -20.12 -20.55 18.05
CA PRO A 340 -19.63 -21.87 17.68
C PRO A 340 -18.84 -21.90 16.36
N ASP A 341 -19.29 -21.13 15.37
CA ASP A 341 -18.62 -21.05 14.07
C ASP A 341 -17.29 -20.31 14.17
N ALA A 342 -17.23 -19.21 14.94
CA ALA A 342 -15.98 -18.53 15.23
C ALA A 342 -14.98 -19.45 15.96
N ARG A 343 -15.44 -20.27 16.92
CA ARG A 343 -14.59 -21.26 17.61
C ARG A 343 -14.06 -22.33 16.66
N ARG A 344 -14.88 -22.76 15.70
CA ARG A 344 -14.45 -23.71 14.66
C ARG A 344 -13.39 -23.07 13.76
N ALA A 345 -13.64 -21.86 13.28
CA ALA A 345 -12.69 -21.09 12.47
C ALA A 345 -11.36 -20.88 13.19
N PHE A 346 -11.40 -20.49 14.48
CA PHE A 346 -10.21 -20.30 15.32
C PHE A 346 -9.36 -21.58 15.42
N LYS A 347 -9.99 -22.74 15.65
CA LYS A 347 -9.31 -24.04 15.69
C LYS A 347 -8.75 -24.46 14.32
N THR A 348 -9.50 -24.21 13.26
CA THR A 348 -9.05 -24.47 11.88
C THR A 348 -7.82 -23.62 11.57
N PHE A 349 -7.86 -22.33 11.89
CA PHE A 349 -6.75 -21.40 11.70
C PHE A 349 -5.48 -21.87 12.41
N TRP A 350 -5.58 -22.32 13.66
CA TRP A 350 -4.44 -22.93 14.37
C TRP A 350 -3.88 -24.15 13.61
N THR A 351 -4.75 -25.06 13.19
CA THR A 351 -4.34 -26.31 12.50
C THR A 351 -3.71 -26.03 11.15
N GLU A 352 -4.15 -24.99 10.45
CA GLU A 352 -3.66 -24.60 9.13
C GLU A 352 -2.38 -23.76 9.17
N ASN A 353 -2.04 -23.15 10.31
CA ASN A 353 -0.87 -22.27 10.43
C ASN A 353 0.21 -22.77 11.40
N ASN A 354 -0.08 -23.73 12.30
CA ASN A 354 0.90 -24.23 13.25
C ASN A 354 1.77 -25.38 12.68
N TRP A 355 2.67 -25.06 11.76
CA TRP A 355 3.54 -26.05 11.11
C TRP A 355 5.00 -25.90 11.51
N GLN A 356 5.66 -27.02 11.79
CA GLN A 356 7.05 -27.08 12.26
C GLN A 356 7.74 -28.34 11.70
N GLU A 357 7.61 -28.57 10.39
CA GLU A 357 8.02 -29.83 9.74
C GLU A 357 9.43 -29.77 9.16
N GLU A 358 9.83 -28.63 8.60
CA GLU A 358 11.16 -28.36 8.04
C GLU A 358 11.86 -27.29 8.88
N ASP A 359 13.18 -27.35 8.95
CA ASP A 359 14.02 -26.28 9.46
C ASP A 359 14.85 -25.77 8.29
N SER A 360 14.67 -24.49 7.93
CA SER A 360 15.55 -23.86 6.96
C SER A 360 15.90 -22.45 7.40
N ALA A 361 17.19 -22.21 7.63
CA ALA A 361 17.76 -20.87 7.80
C ALA A 361 17.71 -20.04 6.49
N GLY A 362 16.80 -20.36 5.57
CA GLY A 362 16.77 -19.79 4.22
C GLY A 362 16.34 -18.32 4.16
N HIS A 363 16.12 -17.69 5.31
CA HIS A 363 15.80 -16.28 5.47
C HIS A 363 16.76 -15.56 6.43
N SER A 364 17.84 -16.21 6.88
CA SER A 364 18.81 -15.63 7.83
C SER A 364 19.56 -14.43 7.24
N VAL A 365 19.94 -14.49 5.96
CA VAL A 365 20.63 -13.38 5.27
C VAL A 365 19.79 -12.10 5.30
N MET A 366 18.49 -12.22 5.03
CA MET A 366 17.57 -11.09 5.08
C MET A 366 17.29 -10.65 6.52
N SER A 367 17.21 -11.58 7.48
CA SER A 367 17.09 -11.24 8.91
C SER A 367 18.26 -10.38 9.39
N GLU A 368 19.50 -10.72 9.02
CA GLU A 368 20.66 -9.89 9.31
C GLU A 368 20.63 -8.52 8.62
N ALA A 369 20.17 -8.45 7.37
CA ALA A 369 20.02 -7.20 6.65
C ALA A 369 18.99 -6.27 7.32
N ALA A 370 17.87 -6.84 7.73
CA ALA A 370 16.81 -6.15 8.47
C ALA A 370 17.33 -5.63 9.82
N ARG A 371 18.13 -6.41 10.55
CA ARG A 371 18.79 -5.94 11.79
C ARG A 371 19.72 -4.75 11.55
N ARG A 372 20.56 -4.82 10.52
CA ARG A 372 21.46 -3.71 10.18
C ARG A 372 20.66 -2.44 9.85
N TRP A 373 19.56 -2.58 9.11
CA TRP A 373 18.67 -1.47 8.81
C TRP A 373 18.05 -0.89 10.09
N HIS A 374 17.48 -1.74 10.96
CA HIS A 374 16.89 -1.34 12.23
C HIS A 374 17.88 -0.66 13.19
N ALA A 375 19.16 -1.05 13.17
CA ALA A 375 20.18 -0.45 14.03
C ALA A 375 20.59 0.98 13.59
N THR A 376 20.26 1.38 12.36
CA THR A 376 20.77 2.61 11.73
C THR A 376 19.69 3.68 11.47
N HIS A 377 18.41 3.34 11.67
CA HIS A 377 17.24 4.20 11.46
C HIS A 377 16.37 4.15 12.70
#